data_AF-A0A969NL41-F1
#
_entry.id   AF-A0A969NL41-F1
#
_cell.length_a   1.000
_cell.length_b   1.000
_cell.length_c   1.000
_cell.angle_alpha   90.00
_cell.angle_beta   90.00
_cell.angle_gamma   90.00
#
_symmetry.space_group_name_H-M   'P 1'
#
loop_
_entity.id
_entity.type
_entity.pdbx_description
1 polymer ?
#
loop_
_entity_poly.entity_id
_entity_poly.type
_entity_poly.pdbx_seq_one_letter_code
_entity_poly.pdbx_strand_id
1 'polypeptide(L)' 'MVLALDLAAFDPSQNVEVPEGIHLLSMAPKSPELQPAERLWLLADEPLAIGFFLA' A
#
# COMPACT_ATOMS: atom_id res chain seq x y z
N MET A 1 -2.74 -6.05 15.51
CA MET A 1 -3.05 -5.69 14.11
C MET A 1 -1.80 -5.90 13.26
N VAL A 2 -1.94 -6.30 11.99
CA VAL A 2 -0.78 -6.51 11.10
C VAL A 2 -0.83 -5.52 9.94
N LEU A 3 0.28 -4.84 9.68
CA LEU A 3 0.47 -3.96 8.54
C LEU A 3 1.44 -4.62 7.55
N ALA A 4 0.94 -4.95 6.36
CA ALA A 4 1.75 -5.50 5.28
C ALA A 4 2.49 -4.38 4.53
N LEU A 5 3.81 -4.54 4.32
CA LEU A 5 4.67 -3.56 3.68
C LEU A 5 5.23 -4.12 2.36
N ASP A 6 5.18 -3.32 1.31
CA ASP A 6 5.60 -3.68 -0.06
C ASP A 6 7.10 -3.56 -0.32
N LEU A 7 7.85 -3.09 0.68
CA LEU A 7 9.28 -2.81 0.57
C LEU A 7 9.61 -1.86 -0.60
N ALA A 8 8.68 -0.99 -0.99
CA ALA A 8 9.00 0.11 -1.88
C ALA A 8 10.16 0.91 -1.27
N ALA A 9 11.02 1.46 -2.13
CA ALA A 9 12.09 2.37 -1.72
C ALA A 9 11.50 3.74 -1.32
N PHE A 10 10.50 3.74 -0.45
CA PHE A 10 10.16 4.88 0.35
C PHE A 10 11.17 4.89 1.49
N ASP A 11 11.87 6.00 1.70
CA ASP A 11 12.72 6.18 2.88
C ASP A 11 11.99 7.05 3.93
N PRO A 12 11.05 6.49 4.71
CA PRO A 12 10.54 7.12 5.92
C PRO A 12 11.38 6.75 7.14
N SER A 13 12.50 6.02 6.96
CA SER A 13 13.19 5.26 8.02
C SER A 13 13.78 6.13 9.13
N GLN A 14 13.81 7.45 8.95
CA GLN A 14 14.29 8.35 9.99
C GLN A 14 13.22 8.83 10.98
N ASN A 15 11.90 8.70 10.70
CA ASN A 15 10.92 9.47 11.48
C ASN A 15 9.52 8.84 11.73
N VAL A 16 9.34 7.52 11.55
CA VAL A 16 8.03 6.87 11.81
C VAL A 16 8.08 5.98 13.04
N GLU A 17 7.34 6.36 14.09
CA GLU A 17 7.08 5.50 15.25
C GLU A 17 5.96 4.50 14.93
N VAL A 18 6.15 3.24 15.31
CA VAL A 18 5.13 2.20 15.18
C VAL A 18 4.27 2.18 16.45
N PRO A 19 2.96 2.47 16.38
CA PRO A 19 2.07 2.40 17.54
C PRO A 19 2.03 1.02 18.18
N GLU A 20 1.74 0.99 19.49
CA GLU A 20 1.54 -0.27 20.22
C GLU A 20 0.42 -1.12 19.58
N GLY A 21 0.67 -2.44 19.49
CA GLY A 21 -0.28 -3.40 18.92
C GLY A 21 -0.29 -3.46 17.38
N ILE A 22 0.58 -2.72 16.69
CA ILE A 22 0.84 -2.87 15.25
C ILE A 22 2.10 -3.71 15.03
N HIS A 23 1.96 -4.77 14.23
CA HIS A 23 3.05 -5.61 13.80
C HIS A 23 3.31 -5.40 12.31
N LEU A 24 4.55 -5.09 11.95
CA LEU A 24 4.94 -4.92 10.55
C LEU A 24 5.28 -6.28 9.92
N LEU A 25 4.79 -6.52 8.71
CA LEU A 25 5.09 -7.70 7.91
C LEU A 25 5.62 -7.27 6.55
N SER A 26 6.90 -7.49 6.31
CA SER A 26 7.52 -7.25 5.00
C SER A 26 7.15 -8.36 4.01
N MET A 27 6.64 -7.97 2.84
CA MET A 27 6.30 -8.90 1.76
C MET A 27 7.51 -9.23 0.88
N ALA A 28 7.41 -10.29 0.08
CA ALA A 28 8.43 -10.60 -0.92
C ALA A 28 8.54 -9.44 -1.93
N PRO A 29 9.77 -8.99 -2.29
CA PRO A 29 9.94 -7.93 -3.27
C PRO A 29 9.32 -8.29 -4.62
N LYS A 30 8.71 -7.30 -5.29
CA LYS A 30 8.12 -7.45 -6.64
C LYS A 30 7.00 -8.51 -6.72
N SER A 31 6.28 -8.73 -5.63
CA SER A 31 5.11 -9.61 -5.57
C SER A 31 3.80 -8.81 -5.36
N PRO A 32 3.33 -8.05 -6.38
CA PRO A 32 2.10 -7.27 -6.28
C PRO A 32 0.86 -8.15 -5.98
N GLU A 33 0.88 -9.42 -6.40
CA GLU A 33 -0.20 -10.39 -6.13
C GLU A 33 -0.42 -10.66 -4.63
N LEU A 34 0.59 -10.42 -3.80
CA LEU A 34 0.51 -10.56 -2.35
C LEU A 34 -0.07 -9.31 -1.67
N GLN A 35 -0.18 -8.19 -2.39
CA GLN A 35 -0.68 -6.94 -1.85
C GLN A 35 -2.19 -6.82 -2.04
N PRO A 36 -3.01 -6.85 -0.98
CA PRO A 36 -4.45 -6.67 -1.13
C PRO A 36 -4.83 -5.32 -1.73
N ALA A 37 -4.00 -4.29 -1.48
CA ALA A 37 -4.17 -2.95 -2.01
C ALA A 37 -4.09 -2.88 -3.54
N GLU A 38 -3.30 -3.75 -4.18
CA GLU A 38 -3.16 -3.78 -5.65
C GLU A 38 -4.49 -4.13 -6.35
N ARG A 39 -5.40 -4.83 -5.67
CA ARG A 39 -6.74 -5.12 -6.21
C ARG A 39 -7.63 -3.89 -6.29
N LEU A 40 -7.35 -2.85 -5.50
CA LEU A 40 -8.13 -1.62 -5.49
C LEU A 40 -7.84 -0.77 -6.73
N TRP A 41 -6.68 -0.93 -7.37
CA TRP A 41 -6.35 -0.22 -8.60
C TRP A 41 -7.39 -0.43 -9.70
N LEU A 42 -7.91 -1.66 -9.84
CA LEU A 42 -8.96 -1.94 -10.83
C LEU A 42 -10.23 -1.10 -10.62
N LEU A 43 -10.54 -0.74 -9.37
CA LEU A 43 -11.70 0.11 -9.04
C LEU A 43 -11.40 1.59 -9.23
N ALA A 44 -10.14 2.00 -9.08
CA ALA A 44 -9.70 3.38 -9.22
C ALA A 44 -9.39 3.75 -10.67
N ASP A 45 -8.87 2.81 -11.46
CA ASP A 45 -8.40 3.04 -12.84
C ASP A 45 -9.54 3.43 -13.77
N GLU A 46 -10.73 2.84 -13.62
CA GLU A 46 -11.86 3.12 -14.50
C GLU A 46 -12.35 4.58 -14.38
N PRO A 47 -12.63 5.13 -13.17
CA PRO A 47 -12.91 6.55 -12.98
C PRO A 47 -11.78 7.48 -13.45
N LEU A 48 -10.52 7.11 -13.21
CA LEU A 48 -9.36 7.91 -13.59
C LEU A 48 -9.21 7.99 -15.12
N ALA A 49 -9.43 6.89 -15.82
CA ALA A 49 -9.32 6.82 -17.28
C ALA A 49 -10.35 7.71 -18.00
N ILE A 50 -11.52 7.93 -17.40
CA ILE A 50 -12.58 8.79 -17.93
C ILE A 50 -12.54 10.22 -17.37
N GLY A 51 -11.57 10.55 -16.52
CA GLY A 51 -11.42 11.86 -15.90
C GLY A 51 -12.50 12.19 -14.86
N PHE A 52 -13.14 11.17 -14.26
CA PHE A 52 -14.13 11.34 -13.21
C PHE A 52 -13.43 11.40 -11.84
N PHE A 53 -13.39 12.60 -11.26
CA PHE A 53 -12.85 12.84 -9.92
C PHE A 53 -14.00 13.24 -8.98
N LEU A 54 -14.19 12.48 -7.91
CA LEU A 54 -15.07 12.87 -6.81
C LEU A 54 -14.32 13.93 -5.98
N ALA A 55 -14.72 15.19 -6.12
CA ALA A 55 -14.23 16.32 -5.33
C ALA A 55 -15.01 16.46 -4.02
#